data_AF-F7RYL6-F1
#
_entry.id   AF-F7RYL6-F1
#
_cell.length_a   1.000
_cell.length_b   1.000
_cell.length_c   1.000
_cell.angle_alpha   90.00
_cell.angle_beta   90.00
_cell.angle_gamma   90.00
#
_symmetry.space_group_name_H-M   'P 1'
#
loop_
_entity.id
_entity.type
_entity.pdbx_description
1 polymer ?
#
loop_
_entity_poly.entity_id
_entity_poly.type
_entity_poly.pdbx_seq_one_letter_code
_entity_poly.pdbx_strand_id
1 'polypeptide(L)'
;MDILIYIATGLIVVATLLPLSRNPHWIIRGFDFPRMQLACCAALLILLQLIVLNLAELPSWAVIAATALCLAWQLWWVLPYTKLWRTEVRTSKDVDENRQLSILTAVAWSRTTRLSFTPAKSEEQDGLNADQDDKAFASSVANAQNVNKSDVPEPKR
;
A
#
# COMPACT_ATOMS: atom_id res chain seq x y z
N MET A 1 -19.87 -30.52 -18.41
CA MET A 1 -18.66 -29.83 -17.89
C MET A 1 -18.83 -28.31 -17.96
N ASP A 2 -19.65 -27.82 -18.88
CA ASP A 2 -19.88 -26.39 -19.13
C ASP A 2 -20.53 -25.68 -17.95
N ILE A 3 -21.51 -26.30 -17.28
CA ILE A 3 -22.16 -25.74 -16.07
C ILE A 3 -21.14 -25.37 -14.98
N LEU A 4 -20.10 -26.19 -14.81
CA LEU A 4 -19.06 -25.94 -13.81
C LEU A 4 -18.20 -24.72 -14.20
N ILE A 5 -17.96 -24.52 -15.49
CA ILE A 5 -17.29 -23.33 -16.03
C ILE A 5 -18.15 -22.09 -15.82
N TYR A 6 -19.46 -22.16 -16.10
CA TYR A 6 -20.37 -21.03 -15.85
C TYR A 6 -20.42 -20.62 -14.37
N ILE A 7 -20.49 -21.60 -13.45
CA ILE A 7 -20.45 -21.36 -12.01
C ILE A 7 -19.12 -20.72 -11.59
N ALA A 8 -17.99 -21.25 -12.07
CA ALA A 8 -16.67 -20.74 -11.75
C ALA A 8 -16.45 -19.31 -12.28
N THR A 9 -16.92 -19.00 -13.49
CA THR A 9 -16.91 -17.64 -14.04
C THR A 9 -17.78 -16.71 -13.21
N GLY A 10 -18.98 -17.14 -12.82
CA GLY A 10 -19.87 -16.36 -11.95
C GLY A 10 -19.21 -16.02 -10.60
N LEU A 11 -18.51 -16.98 -9.98
CA LEU A 11 -17.76 -16.76 -8.75
C LEU A 11 -16.63 -15.73 -8.93
N ILE A 12 -15.85 -15.80 -10.01
CA ILE A 12 -14.81 -14.81 -10.30
C ILE A 12 -15.40 -13.41 -10.54
N VAL A 13 -16.51 -13.32 -11.26
CA VAL A 13 -17.18 -12.05 -11.52
C VAL A 13 -17.68 -11.43 -10.22
N VAL A 14 -18.36 -12.21 -9.37
CA VAL A 14 -18.81 -11.75 -8.05
C VAL A 14 -17.62 -11.34 -7.19
N ALA A 15 -16.55 -12.15 -7.14
CA ALA A 15 -15.34 -11.84 -6.37
C ALA A 15 -14.63 -10.56 -6.85
N THR A 16 -14.82 -10.17 -8.11
CA THR A 16 -14.26 -8.92 -8.66
C THR A 16 -15.18 -7.73 -8.48
N LEU A 17 -16.50 -7.92 -8.53
CA LEU A 17 -17.50 -6.87 -8.32
C LEU A 17 -17.68 -6.53 -6.83
N LEU A 18 -17.49 -7.50 -5.93
CA LEU A 18 -17.62 -7.32 -4.48
C LEU A 18 -16.67 -6.21 -3.94
N PRO A 19 -15.35 -6.20 -4.23
CA PRO A 19 -14.45 -5.11 -3.82
C PRO A 19 -14.67 -3.79 -4.57
N LEU A 20 -15.36 -3.82 -5.72
CA LEU A 20 -15.76 -2.60 -6.43
C LEU A 20 -16.95 -1.90 -5.73
N SER A 21 -17.74 -2.66 -4.97
CA SER A 21 -18.76 -2.11 -4.09
C SER A 21 -18.08 -1.30 -2.98
N ARG A 22 -18.26 0.01 -3.02
CA ARG A 22 -17.61 1.03 -2.17
C ARG A 22 -18.09 1.00 -0.70
N ASN A 23 -18.35 -0.19 -0.17
CA ASN A 23 -18.84 -0.43 1.16
C ASN A 23 -17.66 -0.42 2.16
N PRO A 24 -17.77 0.31 3.28
CA PRO A 24 -16.68 0.46 4.25
C PRO A 24 -16.44 -0.77 5.15
N HIS A 25 -17.17 -1.88 4.95
CA HIS A 25 -16.98 -3.09 5.74
C HIS A 25 -15.64 -3.76 5.41
N TRP A 26 -14.85 -4.09 6.44
CA TRP A 26 -13.49 -4.60 6.26
C TRP A 26 -13.44 -5.84 5.35
N ILE A 27 -14.44 -6.72 5.42
CA ILE A 27 -14.48 -7.98 4.65
C ILE A 27 -14.40 -7.69 3.15
N ILE A 28 -15.05 -6.62 2.70
CA ILE A 28 -15.11 -6.21 1.30
C ILE A 28 -13.74 -5.67 0.84
N ARG A 29 -13.03 -4.97 1.73
CA ARG A 29 -11.64 -4.54 1.51
C ARG A 29 -10.61 -5.67 1.72
N GLY A 30 -10.96 -6.75 2.42
CA GLY A 30 -10.10 -7.91 2.63
C GLY A 30 -9.91 -8.73 1.34
N PHE A 31 -10.94 -8.79 0.49
CA PHE A 31 -10.86 -9.40 -0.84
C PHE A 31 -9.95 -8.64 -1.82
N ASP A 32 -9.50 -7.44 -1.43
CA ASP A 32 -8.53 -6.64 -2.19
C ASP A 32 -7.09 -7.16 -2.08
N PHE A 33 -6.80 -7.93 -1.04
CA PHE A 33 -5.47 -8.50 -0.80
C PHE A 33 -5.11 -9.66 -1.76
N PRO A 34 -5.99 -10.63 -2.07
CA PRO A 34 -5.72 -11.72 -3.01
C PRO A 34 -5.87 -11.33 -4.50
N ARG A 35 -5.87 -10.03 -4.87
CA ARG A 35 -6.04 -9.57 -6.28
C ARG A 35 -5.16 -10.31 -7.28
N MET A 36 -3.90 -10.60 -6.93
CA MET A 36 -2.98 -11.35 -7.81
C MET A 36 -3.38 -12.82 -7.97
N GLN A 37 -3.92 -13.45 -6.92
CA GLN A 37 -4.43 -14.83 -6.98
C GLN A 37 -5.67 -14.89 -7.87
N LEU A 38 -6.58 -13.92 -7.75
CA LEU A 38 -7.76 -13.82 -8.62
C LEU A 38 -7.36 -13.62 -10.09
N ALA A 39 -6.33 -12.84 -10.38
CA ALA A 39 -5.83 -12.64 -11.75
C ALA A 39 -5.27 -13.94 -12.32
N CYS A 40 -4.49 -14.69 -11.54
CA CYS A 40 -4.01 -16.02 -11.95
C CYS A 40 -5.16 -17.00 -12.20
N CYS A 41 -6.16 -17.04 -11.30
CA CYS A 41 -7.33 -17.89 -11.47
C CYS A 41 -8.15 -17.51 -12.71
N ALA A 42 -8.35 -16.21 -12.97
CA ALA A 42 -9.06 -15.72 -14.15
C ALA A 42 -8.32 -16.06 -15.44
N ALA A 43 -7.00 -15.92 -15.48
CA ALA A 43 -6.18 -16.32 -16.62
C ALA A 43 -6.28 -17.84 -16.89
N LEU A 44 -6.20 -18.66 -15.84
CA LEU A 44 -6.36 -20.11 -15.97
C LEU A 44 -7.77 -20.50 -16.43
N LEU A 45 -8.80 -19.79 -15.95
CA LEU A 45 -10.19 -19.99 -16.39
C LEU A 45 -10.37 -19.67 -17.88
N ILE A 46 -9.76 -18.61 -18.39
CA ILE A 46 -9.78 -18.29 -19.83
C ILE A 46 -9.14 -19.42 -20.63
N LEU A 47 -7.98 -19.93 -20.21
CA LEU A 47 -7.34 -21.06 -20.89
C LEU A 47 -8.24 -22.30 -20.90
N LEU A 48 -8.90 -22.60 -19.78
CA LEU A 48 -9.83 -23.72 -19.70
C LEU A 48 -11.08 -23.50 -20.59
N GLN A 49 -11.62 -22.28 -20.64
CA GLN A 49 -12.73 -21.92 -21.52
C GLN A 49 -12.37 -22.12 -23.00
N LEU A 50 -11.15 -21.77 -23.41
CA LEU A 50 -10.70 -21.96 -24.80
C LEU A 50 -10.54 -23.44 -25.19
N ILE A 51 -10.29 -24.33 -24.23
CA ILE A 51 -10.10 -25.77 -24.47
C ILE A 51 -11.42 -26.54 -24.41
N VAL A 52 -12.30 -26.19 -23.47
CA VAL A 52 -13.51 -26.97 -23.15
C VAL A 52 -14.75 -26.43 -23.86
N LEU A 53 -14.88 -25.11 -24.03
CA LEU A 53 -16.09 -24.49 -24.54
C LEU A 53 -16.11 -24.55 -26.08
N ASN A 54 -17.29 -24.72 -26.67
CA ASN A 54 -17.42 -24.73 -28.12
C ASN A 54 -17.38 -23.29 -28.65
N LEU A 55 -16.29 -22.92 -29.35
CA LEU A 55 -16.08 -21.57 -29.91
C LEU A 55 -17.05 -21.20 -31.04
N ALA A 56 -17.82 -22.17 -31.54
CA ALA A 56 -18.86 -21.92 -32.55
C ALA A 56 -20.09 -21.22 -31.97
N GLU A 57 -20.28 -21.26 -30.65
CA GLU A 57 -21.47 -20.71 -30.00
C GLU A 57 -21.25 -19.28 -29.49
N LEU A 58 -22.23 -18.41 -29.75
CA LEU A 58 -22.29 -17.03 -29.25
C LEU A 58 -22.18 -16.90 -27.71
N PRO A 59 -22.87 -17.72 -26.88
CA PRO A 59 -22.71 -17.63 -25.42
C PRO A 59 -21.28 -17.90 -24.94
N SER A 60 -20.54 -18.78 -25.61
CA SER A 60 -19.15 -19.08 -25.28
C SER A 60 -18.27 -17.83 -25.36
N TRP A 61 -18.44 -17.05 -26.43
CA TRP A 61 -17.74 -15.78 -26.62
C TRP A 61 -18.10 -14.74 -25.56
N ALA A 62 -19.36 -14.69 -25.13
CA ALA A 62 -19.79 -13.76 -24.07
C ALA A 62 -19.11 -14.07 -22.72
N VAL A 63 -18.98 -15.36 -22.36
CA VAL A 63 -18.31 -15.79 -21.12
C VAL A 63 -16.82 -15.49 -21.17
N ILE A 64 -16.17 -15.76 -22.31
CA ILE A 64 -14.74 -15.46 -22.50
C ILE A 64 -14.51 -13.96 -22.43
N ALA A 65 -15.32 -13.15 -23.11
CA ALA A 65 -15.22 -11.70 -23.08
C ALA A 65 -15.43 -11.13 -21.66
N ALA A 66 -16.42 -11.63 -20.92
CA ALA A 66 -16.65 -11.24 -19.53
C ALA A 66 -15.45 -11.57 -18.63
N THR A 67 -14.89 -12.77 -18.75
CA THR A 67 -13.73 -13.21 -17.97
C THR A 67 -12.47 -12.41 -18.35
N ALA A 68 -12.29 -12.10 -19.64
CA ALA A 68 -11.19 -11.29 -20.14
C ALA A 68 -11.26 -9.83 -19.65
N LEU A 69 -12.45 -9.22 -19.65
CA LEU A 69 -12.68 -7.89 -19.06
C LEU A 69 -12.32 -7.89 -17.57
N CYS A 70 -12.72 -8.95 -16.85
CA CYS A 70 -12.42 -9.14 -15.45
C CYS A 70 -10.89 -9.21 -15.20
N LEU A 71 -10.18 -10.00 -15.99
CA LEU A 71 -8.73 -10.12 -15.93
C LEU A 71 -8.03 -8.79 -16.26
N ALA A 72 -8.45 -8.11 -17.32
CA ALA A 72 -7.89 -6.81 -17.71
C ALA A 72 -8.06 -5.76 -16.61
N TRP A 73 -9.24 -5.73 -15.97
CA TRP A 73 -9.51 -4.85 -14.83
C TRP A 73 -8.60 -5.15 -13.64
N GLN A 74 -8.43 -6.42 -13.28
CA GLN A 74 -7.54 -6.82 -12.21
C GLN A 74 -6.07 -6.49 -12.52
N LEU A 75 -5.63 -6.72 -13.76
CA LEU A 75 -4.27 -6.40 -14.21
C LEU A 75 -3.99 -4.90 -14.18
N TRP A 76 -4.96 -4.05 -14.53
CA TRP A 76 -4.83 -2.59 -14.44
C TRP A 76 -4.49 -2.13 -13.01
N TRP A 77 -5.15 -2.72 -12.02
CA TRP A 77 -4.89 -2.44 -10.61
C TRP A 77 -3.57 -3.05 -10.10
N VAL A 78 -3.14 -4.18 -10.65
CA VAL A 78 -1.88 -4.85 -10.25
C VAL A 78 -0.66 -4.17 -10.88
N LEU A 79 -0.80 -3.58 -12.08
CA LEU A 79 0.27 -2.96 -12.85
C LEU A 79 1.23 -2.05 -12.04
N PRO A 80 0.77 -1.07 -11.24
CA PRO A 80 1.66 -0.20 -10.46
C PRO A 80 2.45 -0.92 -9.37
N TYR A 81 2.03 -2.12 -8.96
CA TYR A 81 2.70 -2.95 -7.96
C TYR A 81 3.68 -3.96 -8.58
N THR A 82 3.73 -4.08 -9.90
CA THR A 82 4.65 -4.99 -10.58
C THR A 82 6.00 -4.34 -10.85
N LYS A 83 7.05 -5.16 -10.91
CA LYS A 83 8.44 -4.75 -11.20
C LYS A 83 8.60 -4.02 -12.55
N LEU A 84 7.60 -4.11 -13.42
CA LEU A 84 7.54 -3.44 -14.72
C LEU A 84 7.22 -1.94 -14.58
N TRP A 85 6.65 -1.51 -13.44
CA TRP A 85 6.36 -0.11 -13.19
C TRP A 85 7.60 0.64 -12.73
N ARG A 86 7.71 1.91 -13.14
CA ARG A 86 8.88 2.74 -12.90
C ARG A 86 9.07 2.94 -11.40
N THR A 87 10.24 2.56 -10.89
CA THR A 87 10.59 2.82 -9.49
C THR A 87 10.59 4.32 -9.24
N GLU A 88 9.66 4.81 -8.42
CA GLU A 88 9.51 6.24 -8.13
C GLU A 88 10.65 6.80 -7.29
N VAL A 89 11.43 5.94 -6.62
CA VAL A 89 12.54 6.35 -5.76
C VAL A 89 13.86 5.90 -6.37
N ARG A 90 14.75 6.87 -6.65
CA ARG A 90 16.14 6.58 -6.99
C ARG A 90 16.88 6.14 -5.73
N THR A 91 17.43 4.93 -5.74
CA THR A 91 18.36 4.49 -4.70
C THR A 91 19.58 5.40 -4.70
N SER A 92 19.75 6.18 -3.63
CA SER A 92 20.98 6.94 -3.40
C SER A 92 22.13 5.96 -3.14
N LYS A 93 23.26 6.15 -3.82
CA LYS A 93 24.48 5.35 -3.65
C LYS A 93 25.41 5.90 -2.57
N ASP A 94 25.09 7.04 -1.99
CA ASP A 94 25.90 7.68 -0.96
C ASP A 94 25.47 7.18 0.42
N VAL A 95 26.11 6.10 0.86
CA VAL A 95 25.91 5.49 2.17
C VAL A 95 27.07 5.95 3.05
N ASP A 96 26.91 7.10 3.69
CA ASP A 96 27.80 7.53 4.77
C ASP A 96 27.30 6.90 6.08
N GLU A 97 28.07 5.96 6.66
CA GLU A 97 27.66 5.19 7.85
C GLU A 97 27.42 6.06 9.08
N ASN A 98 28.05 7.25 9.15
CA ASN A 98 27.95 8.16 10.29
C ASN A 98 26.74 9.11 10.24
N ARG A 99 25.95 9.13 9.16
CA ARG A 99 24.84 10.08 8.94
C ARG A 99 23.52 9.39 8.58
N GLN A 100 23.20 8.30 9.28
CA GLN A 100 21.97 7.53 9.07
C GLN A 100 21.04 7.63 10.28
N LEU A 101 19.96 8.40 10.15
CA LEU A 101 18.82 8.28 11.06
C LEU A 101 17.93 7.12 10.59
N SER A 102 17.92 5.99 11.32
CA SER A 102 17.10 4.83 11.01
C SER A 102 15.82 4.83 11.85
N ILE A 103 14.69 5.18 11.24
CA ILE A 103 13.38 5.10 11.90
C ILE A 103 12.86 3.66 11.79
N LEU A 104 12.78 2.97 12.92
CA LEU A 104 12.20 1.64 13.04
C LEU A 104 10.71 1.75 13.34
N THR A 105 9.87 1.53 12.33
CA THR A 105 8.43 1.31 12.55
C THR A 105 8.17 -0.19 12.66
N ALA A 106 7.91 -0.66 13.87
CA ALA A 106 7.54 -2.04 14.13
C ALA A 106 6.03 -2.21 13.87
N VAL A 107 5.67 -2.68 12.68
CA VAL A 107 4.36 -3.29 12.45
C VAL A 107 4.45 -4.77 12.79
N ALA A 108 3.43 -5.32 13.43
CA ALA A 108 3.40 -6.69 13.98
C ALA A 108 3.69 -7.82 12.96
N TRP A 109 3.71 -7.50 11.66
CA TRP A 109 4.03 -8.43 10.58
C TRP A 109 5.26 -7.93 9.80
N SER A 110 6.44 -8.32 10.30
CA SER A 110 7.78 -8.18 9.74
C SER A 110 7.92 -7.60 8.32
N ARG A 111 8.29 -6.33 8.24
CA ARG A 111 9.30 -5.82 7.30
C ARG A 111 9.90 -4.53 7.88
N THR A 112 11.16 -4.58 8.30
CA THR A 112 11.88 -3.40 8.76
C THR A 112 12.20 -2.52 7.56
N THR A 113 11.32 -1.58 7.24
CA THR A 113 11.60 -0.55 6.24
C THR A 113 12.55 0.47 6.86
N ARG A 114 13.82 0.47 6.43
CA ARG A 114 14.78 1.50 6.83
C ARG A 114 14.66 2.69 5.89
N LEU A 115 14.13 3.80 6.39
CA LEU A 115 14.29 5.11 5.75
C LEU A 115 15.64 5.67 6.21
N SER A 116 16.53 6.01 5.28
CA SER A 116 17.79 6.72 5.58
C SER A 116 17.62 8.17 5.16
N PHE A 117 17.53 9.08 6.12
CA PHE A 117 17.60 10.51 5.86
C PHE A 117 19.04 10.98 6.08
N THR A 118 19.69 11.44 5.03
CA THR A 118 21.03 12.06 5.10
C THR A 118 20.83 13.57 5.07
N PRO A 119 20.80 14.27 6.22
CA PRO A 119 20.76 15.72 6.21
C PRO A 119 22.06 16.25 5.60
N ALA A 120 21.97 16.89 4.44
CA ALA A 120 23.12 17.55 3.81
C ALA A 120 23.67 18.72 4.65
N LYS A 121 22.92 19.17 5.69
CA LYS A 121 23.22 20.36 6.51
C LYS A 121 22.99 20.14 8.02
N SER A 122 23.38 18.98 8.57
CA SER A 122 23.18 18.73 10.01
C SER A 122 23.91 19.70 10.94
N GLU A 123 25.04 20.27 10.54
CA GLU A 123 25.79 21.22 11.38
C GLU A 123 25.39 22.69 11.17
N GLU A 124 24.56 22.98 10.16
CA GLU A 124 24.23 24.33 9.71
C GLU A 124 22.71 24.57 9.69
N GLN A 125 21.96 23.81 10.49
CA GLN A 125 20.56 24.13 10.78
C GLN A 125 20.53 25.21 11.85
N ASP A 126 20.20 26.44 11.45
CA ASP A 126 19.77 27.45 12.40
C ASP A 126 18.56 26.91 13.16
N GLY A 127 18.71 26.78 14.49
CA GLY A 127 17.60 26.39 15.35
C GLY A 127 16.42 27.32 15.14
N LEU A 128 15.20 26.78 15.24
CA LEU A 128 13.99 27.60 15.19
C LEU A 128 14.01 28.57 16.37
N ASN A 129 14.04 29.88 16.07
CA ASN A 129 13.90 30.90 17.09
C ASN A 129 12.43 30.97 17.50
N ALA A 130 12.14 30.56 18.74
CA ALA A 130 10.82 30.69 19.32
C ALA A 130 10.38 32.16 19.34
N ASP A 131 9.18 32.44 18.82
CA ASP A 131 8.60 33.77 18.82
C ASP A 131 8.03 34.15 20.21
N GLN A 132 7.35 35.29 20.30
CA GLN A 132 6.78 35.75 21.56
C GLN A 132 5.58 34.91 22.00
N ASP A 133 4.81 34.39 21.05
CA ASP A 133 3.63 33.57 21.31
C ASP A 133 4.04 32.18 21.82
N ASP A 134 5.09 31.60 21.23
CA ASP A 134 5.71 30.35 21.69
C ASP A 134 6.14 30.45 23.16
N LYS A 135 6.75 31.58 23.54
CA LYS A 135 7.20 31.83 24.93
C LYS A 135 6.03 32.03 25.88
N ALA A 136 4.98 32.73 25.44
CA ALA A 136 3.77 32.93 26.24
C ALA A 136 3.06 31.60 26.50
N PHE A 137 2.91 30.78 25.46
CA PHE A 137 2.34 29.44 25.56
C PHE A 137 3.16 28.55 26.50
N ALA A 138 4.48 28.47 26.30
CA ALA A 138 5.36 27.68 27.16
C ALA A 138 5.26 28.10 28.64
N SER A 139 5.20 29.41 28.92
CA SER A 139 5.05 29.93 30.28
C SER A 139 3.70 29.56 30.90
N SER A 140 2.62 29.59 30.12
CA SER A 140 1.28 29.18 30.58
C SER A 140 1.23 27.70 30.96
N VAL A 141 1.87 26.83 30.17
CA VAL A 141 1.95 25.39 30.43
C VAL A 141 2.80 25.11 31.66
N ALA A 142 3.94 25.79 31.80
CA ALA A 142 4.82 25.67 32.96
C ALA A 142 4.11 26.06 34.26
N ASN A 143 3.38 27.18 34.25
CA ASN A 143 2.59 27.63 35.41
C ASN A 143 1.44 26.67 35.75
N ALA A 144 0.73 26.17 34.74
CA ALA A 144 -0.38 25.22 34.94
C ALA A 144 0.09 23.89 35.54
N GLN A 145 1.29 23.44 35.17
CA GLN A 145 1.91 22.22 35.68
C GLN A 145 2.79 22.45 36.91
N ASN A 146 2.93 23.71 37.35
CA ASN A 146 3.78 24.11 38.49
C ASN A 146 5.23 23.61 38.37
N VAL A 147 5.77 23.65 37.13
CA VAL A 147 7.13 23.21 36.80
C VAL A 147 8.01 24.39 36.43
N ASN A 148 9.29 24.30 36.76
CA ASN A 148 10.28 25.33 36.50
C ASN A 148 11.38 24.82 35.55
N LYS A 149 12.10 25.74 34.91
CA LYS A 149 13.20 25.40 33.99
C LYS A 149 14.34 24.66 34.69
N SER A 150 14.50 24.87 36.00
CA SER A 150 15.43 24.11 36.85
C SER A 150 15.11 22.62 36.96
N ASP A 151 13.88 22.21 36.63
CA ASP A 151 13.44 20.82 36.71
C ASP A 151 13.81 20.05 35.44
N VAL A 152 14.30 20.73 34.39
CA VAL A 152 14.76 20.12 33.15
C VAL A 152 16.15 19.52 33.38
N PRO A 153 16.32 18.18 33.35
CA PRO A 153 17.63 17.58 33.52
C PRO A 153 18.52 17.94 32.32
N GLU A 154 19.72 18.46 32.59
CA GLU A 154 20.70 18.68 31.53
C GLU A 154 21.25 17.33 31.05
N PRO A 155 21.28 17.09 29.72
CA PRO A 155 21.89 15.88 29.19
C PRO A 155 23.38 15.89 29.52
N LYS A 156 23.86 14.80 30.14
CA LYS A 156 25.30 14.59 30.36
C LYS A 156 25.97 14.48 28.98
N ARG A 157 26.88 15.41 28.69
CA ARG A 157 27.79 15.32 27.54
C ARG A 157 28.75 14.16 27.68
#